data_AF-A0AA45U6A9-F1
#
_entry.id   AF-A0AA45U6A9-F1
#
_cell.length_a   1.000
_cell.length_b   1.000
_cell.length_c   1.000
_cell.angle_alpha   90.00
_cell.angle_beta   90.00
_cell.angle_gamma   90.00
#
_symmetry.space_group_name_H-M   'P 1'
#
loop_
_entity.id
_entity.type
_entity.pdbx_description
1 polymer ?
#
loop_
_entity_poly.entity_id
_entity_poly.type
_entity_poly.pdbx_seq_one_letter_code
_entity_poly.pdbx_strand_id
1 'polypeptide(L)'
;MRAVDAAGQATEATLHFTYVAPTVDTQAPTLALTSPTEGQDLTVYQVSVTGRATDNVAVTGLTWQFNGGAEESATVNGHTRLLHEGRARSVLEAILWHGGEAQASRETVQRMSPKERAALLTFLDSL
;
A
#
# COMPACT_ATOMS: atom_id res chain seq x y z
N MET A 1 16.93 -25.16 -14.53
CA MET A 1 16.46 -26.54 -14.76
C MET A 1 17.51 -27.30 -15.56
N ARG A 2 17.63 -28.61 -15.34
CA ARG A 2 18.60 -29.48 -16.00
C ARG A 2 17.93 -30.77 -16.44
N ALA A 3 18.11 -31.18 -17.69
CA ALA A 3 17.66 -32.46 -18.22
C ALA A 3 18.88 -33.29 -18.61
N VAL A 4 18.86 -34.60 -18.35
CA VAL A 4 19.94 -35.53 -18.70
C VAL A 4 19.33 -36.77 -19.36
N ASP A 5 19.90 -37.24 -20.47
CA ASP A 5 19.47 -38.47 -21.14
C ASP A 5 20.21 -39.73 -20.63
N ALA A 6 19.81 -40.90 -21.13
CA ALA A 6 20.42 -42.18 -20.75
C ALA A 6 21.88 -42.36 -21.21
N ALA A 7 22.33 -41.56 -22.19
CA ALA A 7 23.71 -41.51 -22.64
C ALA A 7 24.56 -40.52 -21.82
N GLY A 8 23.96 -39.86 -20.82
CA GLY A 8 24.63 -38.89 -19.95
C GLY A 8 24.72 -37.48 -20.54
N GLN A 9 24.09 -37.21 -21.68
CA GLN A 9 24.06 -35.88 -22.27
C GLN A 9 23.11 -34.99 -21.49
N ALA A 10 23.53 -33.75 -21.21
CA ALA A 10 22.76 -32.82 -20.40
C ALA A 10 22.50 -31.49 -21.11
N THR A 11 21.35 -30.90 -20.81
CA THR A 11 21.01 -29.52 -21.16
C THR A 11 20.55 -28.77 -19.91
N GLU A 12 20.89 -27.50 -19.84
CA GLU A 12 20.49 -26.61 -18.76
C GLU A 12 19.76 -25.39 -19.32
N ALA A 13 18.73 -24.96 -18.60
CA ALA A 13 18.07 -23.69 -18.85
C ALA A 13 17.94 -22.92 -17.54
N THR A 14 18.40 -21.69 -17.55
CA THR A 14 18.41 -20.81 -16.38
C THR A 14 17.53 -19.61 -16.68
N LEU A 15 16.63 -19.28 -15.76
CA LEU A 15 15.86 -18.03 -15.82
C LEU A 15 16.53 -17.02 -14.89
N HIS A 16 16.82 -15.85 -15.44
CA HIS A 16 17.35 -14.72 -14.67
C HIS A 16 16.19 -13.74 -14.46
N PHE A 17 15.91 -13.41 -13.20
CA PHE A 17 14.93 -12.39 -12.85
C PHE A 17 15.67 -11.17 -12.29
N THR A 18 15.36 -9.99 -12.81
CA THR A 18 15.79 -8.74 -12.20
C THR A 18 14.63 -8.22 -11.36
N TYR A 19 14.81 -8.24 -10.04
CA TYR A 19 13.89 -7.54 -9.13
C TYR A 19 14.27 -6.06 -9.13
N VAL A 20 13.47 -5.24 -9.80
CA VAL A 20 13.54 -3.78 -9.66
C VAL A 20 12.63 -3.42 -8.50
N ALA A 21 13.21 -3.03 -7.37
CA ALA A 21 12.42 -2.47 -6.27
C ALA A 21 11.66 -1.24 -6.78
N PRO A 22 10.36 -1.08 -6.43
CA PRO A 22 9.67 0.16 -6.73
C PRO A 22 10.46 1.33 -6.14
N THR A 23 10.56 2.42 -6.90
CA THR A 23 11.21 3.65 -6.43
C THR A 23 10.60 4.07 -5.11
N VAL A 24 11.43 4.23 -4.08
CA VAL A 24 10.99 4.73 -2.77
C VAL A 24 10.33 6.09 -2.99
N ASP A 25 9.15 6.28 -2.42
CA ASP A 25 8.46 7.55 -2.51
C ASP A 25 9.21 8.64 -1.73
N THR A 26 9.41 9.78 -2.37
CA THR A 26 10.10 10.94 -1.81
C THR A 26 9.27 12.20 -1.87
N GLN A 27 8.07 12.15 -2.48
CA GLN A 27 7.15 13.27 -2.46
C GLN A 27 6.40 13.29 -1.13
N ALA A 28 6.26 14.49 -0.56
CA ALA A 28 5.56 14.71 0.68
C ALA A 28 4.05 14.84 0.42
N PRO A 29 3.21 14.44 1.38
CA PRO A 29 1.78 14.64 1.29
C PRO A 29 1.44 16.14 1.31
N THR A 30 0.35 16.47 0.63
CA THR A 30 -0.27 17.80 0.61
C THR A 30 -1.52 17.80 1.48
N LEU A 31 -1.76 18.91 2.19
CA LEU A 31 -2.92 19.08 3.06
C LEU A 31 -3.65 20.38 2.69
N ALA A 32 -4.97 20.30 2.53
CA ALA A 32 -5.83 21.44 2.30
C ALA A 32 -7.04 21.42 3.23
N LEU A 33 -7.16 22.41 4.11
CA LEU A 33 -8.38 22.62 4.90
C LEU A 33 -9.46 23.26 4.03
N THR A 34 -10.69 22.82 4.21
CA THR A 34 -11.87 23.27 3.44
C THR A 34 -12.90 23.95 4.34
N SER A 35 -12.91 23.62 5.63
CA SER A 35 -13.71 24.30 6.65
C SER A 35 -13.12 24.02 8.03
N PRO A 36 -13.20 24.99 8.97
CA PRO A 36 -13.58 26.39 8.75
C PRO A 36 -12.54 27.14 7.91
N THR A 37 -12.90 28.31 7.38
CA THR A 37 -11.94 29.16 6.65
C THR A 37 -11.06 29.91 7.65
N GLU A 38 -9.81 30.18 7.28
CA GLU A 38 -8.91 31.00 8.09
C GLU A 38 -9.54 32.37 8.38
N GLY A 39 -9.54 32.77 9.65
CA GLY A 39 -10.15 34.02 10.11
C GLY A 39 -11.68 34.01 10.26
N GLN A 40 -12.34 32.87 10.08
CA GLN A 40 -13.78 32.76 10.33
C GLN A 40 -14.09 32.87 11.82
N ASP A 41 -15.00 33.78 12.20
CA ASP A 41 -15.59 33.80 13.53
C ASP A 41 -16.50 32.57 13.74
N LEU A 42 -16.25 31.82 14.81
CA LEU A 42 -17.01 30.63 15.16
C LEU A 42 -17.90 30.94 16.36
N THR A 43 -19.22 30.78 16.18
CA THR A 43 -20.23 31.04 17.23
C THR A 43 -20.72 29.75 17.90
N VAL A 44 -20.01 28.64 17.69
CA VAL A 44 -20.37 27.30 18.16
C VAL A 44 -19.29 26.73 19.08
N TYR A 45 -19.70 25.94 20.07
CA TYR A 45 -18.78 25.28 21.01
C TYR A 45 -18.10 24.03 20.46
N GLN A 46 -18.69 23.42 19.44
CA GLN A 46 -18.13 22.28 18.73
C GLN A 46 -17.85 22.68 17.30
N VAL A 47 -16.60 22.53 16.88
CA VAL A 47 -16.14 22.92 15.55
C VAL A 47 -15.76 21.64 14.80
N SER A 48 -16.40 21.40 13.67
CA SER A 48 -15.97 20.36 12.74
C SER A 48 -14.97 20.93 11.76
N VAL A 49 -13.77 20.35 11.72
CA VAL A 49 -12.75 20.68 10.73
C VAL A 49 -12.81 19.66 9.61
N THR A 50 -12.91 20.12 8.37
CA THR A 50 -12.87 19.28 7.18
C THR A 50 -11.71 19.69 6.28
N GLY A 51 -11.05 18.71 5.69
CA GLY A 51 -9.95 18.94 4.78
C GLY A 51 -9.66 17.71 3.94
N ARG A 52 -8.65 17.83 3.10
CA ARG A 52 -8.17 16.77 2.23
C ARG A 52 -6.66 16.64 2.36
N ALA A 53 -6.21 15.43 2.66
CA ALA A 53 -4.81 15.06 2.52
C ALA A 53 -4.64 14.25 1.23
N THR A 54 -3.66 14.60 0.40
CA THR A 54 -3.36 13.90 -0.85
C THR A 54 -1.89 13.62 -1.00
N ASP A 55 -1.58 12.46 -1.56
CA ASP A 55 -0.22 12.02 -1.83
C ASP A 55 -0.20 11.17 -3.10
N ASN A 56 0.94 11.12 -3.80
CA ASN A 56 1.11 10.28 -4.97
C ASN A 56 1.05 8.81 -4.59
N VAL A 57 1.69 8.36 -3.49
CA VAL A 57 1.62 6.98 -2.98
C VAL A 57 0.55 6.81 -1.93
N ALA A 58 0.74 7.35 -0.74
CA ALA A 58 -0.16 7.12 0.39
C ALA A 58 -0.04 8.19 1.48
N VAL A 59 -1.20 8.53 2.05
CA VAL A 59 -1.27 9.21 3.34
C VAL A 59 -1.54 8.12 4.39
N THR A 60 -0.55 7.84 5.23
CA THR A 60 -0.60 6.73 6.21
C THR A 60 -1.10 7.15 7.58
N GLY A 61 -1.19 8.44 7.83
CA GLY A 61 -1.69 9.00 9.07
C GLY A 61 -2.05 10.46 8.89
N LEU A 62 -3.02 10.90 9.68
CA LEU A 62 -3.36 12.30 9.82
C LEU A 62 -3.51 12.54 11.32
N THR A 63 -2.77 13.50 11.85
CA THR A 63 -2.94 13.98 13.21
C THR A 63 -3.41 15.43 13.20
N TRP A 64 -4.01 15.86 14.29
CA TRP A 64 -4.40 17.24 14.51
C TRP A 64 -4.01 17.66 15.91
N GLN A 65 -3.79 18.96 16.08
CA GLN A 65 -3.48 19.58 17.35
C GLN A 65 -4.32 20.85 17.47
N PHE A 66 -4.90 21.07 18.65
CA PHE A 66 -5.62 22.30 18.94
C PHE A 66 -4.80 23.17 19.88
N ASN A 67 -4.49 24.40 19.45
CA ASN A 67 -3.79 25.42 20.24
C ASN A 67 -2.50 24.94 20.94
N GLY A 68 -1.68 24.12 20.24
CA GLY A 68 -0.44 23.60 20.82
C GLY A 68 -0.62 22.49 21.86
N GLY A 69 -1.83 21.92 21.99
CA GLY A 69 -2.16 20.82 22.90
C GLY A 69 -1.56 19.47 22.48
N ALA A 70 -2.15 18.36 22.93
CA ALA A 70 -1.72 17.05 22.48
C ALA A 70 -2.04 16.83 21.00
N GLU A 71 -1.21 16.07 20.31
CA GLU A 71 -1.55 15.55 18.98
C GLU A 71 -2.54 14.40 19.11
N GLU A 72 -3.60 14.44 18.31
CA GLU A 72 -4.64 13.43 18.26
C GLU A 72 -4.75 12.85 16.85
N SER A 73 -5.06 11.55 16.74
CA SER A 73 -5.28 10.92 15.43
C SER A 73 -6.61 11.40 14.83
N ALA A 74 -6.57 11.81 13.56
CA ALA A 74 -7.77 12.15 12.81
C ALA A 74 -8.42 10.89 12.24
N THR A 75 -9.76 10.90 12.14
CA THR A 75 -10.49 9.84 11.45
C THR A 75 -10.35 10.04 9.93
N VAL A 76 -9.74 9.08 9.24
CA VAL A 76 -9.59 9.07 7.78
C VAL A 76 -10.70 8.20 7.17
N ASN A 77 -11.60 8.81 6.40
CA ASN A 77 -12.72 8.11 5.75
C ASN A 77 -12.54 8.11 4.22
N GLY A 78 -12.88 7.00 3.55
CA GLY A 78 -13.19 7.00 2.12
C GLY A 78 -12.11 6.53 1.13
N HIS A 79 -11.11 5.74 1.54
CA HIS A 79 -10.20 5.11 0.58
C HIS A 79 -10.61 3.66 0.26
N THR A 80 -10.57 3.29 -1.03
CA THR A 80 -10.66 1.90 -1.51
C THR A 80 -9.32 1.16 -1.41
N ARG A 81 -8.33 1.79 -0.77
CA ARG A 81 -6.99 1.25 -0.61
C ARG A 81 -6.98 0.20 0.49
N LEU A 82 -6.15 -0.82 0.27
CA LEU A 82 -6.02 -1.98 1.14
C LEU A 82 -4.93 -1.72 2.20
N LEU A 83 -4.93 -2.56 3.24
CA LEU A 83 -4.16 -2.40 4.48
C LEU A 83 -4.69 -1.28 5.39
N HIS A 84 -4.41 -1.38 6.68
CA HIS A 84 -5.01 -0.52 7.72
C HIS A 84 -4.72 0.97 7.52
N GLU A 85 -3.54 1.27 6.96
CA GLU A 85 -3.04 2.62 6.65
C GLU A 85 -3.17 2.99 5.16
N GLY A 86 -3.88 2.19 4.36
CA GLY A 86 -4.22 2.51 2.98
C GLY A 86 -3.03 2.59 2.01
N ARG A 87 -1.88 1.97 2.32
CA ARG A 87 -0.67 2.04 1.48
C ARG A 87 -0.75 1.19 0.21
N ALA A 88 -1.60 0.17 0.20
CA ALA A 88 -1.73 -0.72 -0.95
C ALA A 88 -2.87 -0.28 -1.89
N ARG A 89 -2.52 -0.08 -3.16
CA ARG A 89 -3.44 0.32 -4.24
C ARG A 89 -4.03 -0.88 -4.98
N SER A 90 -3.54 -2.09 -4.70
CA SER A 90 -4.06 -3.36 -5.25
C SER A 90 -3.87 -4.51 -4.26
N VAL A 91 -4.59 -5.61 -4.46
CA VAL A 91 -4.47 -6.83 -3.65
C VAL A 91 -3.06 -7.40 -3.71
N LEU A 92 -2.43 -7.37 -4.89
CA LEU A 92 -1.05 -7.82 -5.05
C LEU A 92 -0.08 -6.96 -4.23
N GLU A 93 -0.27 -5.64 -4.25
CA GLU A 93 0.55 -4.72 -3.46
C GLU A 93 0.33 -4.94 -1.96
N ALA A 94 -0.91 -5.17 -1.52
CA ALA A 94 -1.21 -5.49 -0.12
C ALA A 94 -0.44 -6.74 0.33
N ILE A 95 -0.51 -7.82 -0.45
CA ILE A 95 0.24 -9.07 -0.19
C ILE A 95 1.75 -8.82 -0.15
N LEU A 96 2.28 -8.03 -1.09
CA LEU A 96 3.72 -7.79 -1.19
C LEU A 96 4.28 -6.89 -0.09
N TRP A 97 3.43 -6.13 0.59
CA TRP A 97 3.85 -5.27 1.71
C TRP A 97 3.58 -5.90 3.07
N HIS A 98 2.86 -7.01 3.17
CA HIS A 98 2.60 -7.71 4.42
C HIS A 98 3.87 -8.37 5.00
N GLY A 99 4.07 -8.28 6.31
CA GLY A 99 5.15 -8.93 7.06
C GLY A 99 4.61 -9.70 8.27
N GLY A 100 5.51 -10.09 9.20
CA GLY A 100 5.14 -10.83 10.40
C GLY A 100 4.56 -12.20 10.05
N GLU A 101 3.34 -12.48 10.50
CA GLU A 101 2.64 -13.75 10.26
C GLU A 101 2.39 -14.03 8.77
N ALA A 102 2.25 -12.99 7.94
CA ALA A 102 1.98 -13.11 6.51
C ALA A 102 3.25 -13.16 5.63
N GLN A 103 4.45 -13.16 6.24
CA GLN A 103 5.74 -13.16 5.53
C GLN A 103 5.88 -14.37 4.58
N ALA A 104 5.50 -15.56 5.02
CA ALA A 104 5.58 -16.77 4.19
C ALA A 104 4.67 -16.71 2.96
N SER A 105 3.47 -16.15 3.11
CA SER A 105 2.53 -15.90 2.02
C SER A 105 3.10 -14.90 1.01
N ARG A 106 3.70 -13.80 1.51
CA ARG A 106 4.41 -12.82 0.68
C ARG A 106 5.50 -13.49 -0.16
N GLU A 107 6.38 -14.25 0.47
CA GLU A 107 7.52 -14.93 -0.19
C GLU A 107 7.06 -15.97 -1.20
N THR A 108 5.92 -16.61 -0.96
CA THR A 108 5.30 -17.55 -1.90
C THR A 108 4.81 -16.80 -3.14
N VAL A 109 4.07 -15.70 -2.96
CA VAL A 109 3.60 -14.88 -4.08
C VAL A 109 4.77 -14.24 -4.85
N GLN A 110 5.85 -13.88 -4.17
CA GLN A 110 7.07 -13.38 -4.82
C GLN A 110 7.67 -14.41 -5.80
N ARG A 111 7.57 -15.71 -5.49
CA ARG A 111 8.08 -16.80 -6.34
C ARG A 111 7.11 -17.27 -7.42
N MET A 112 5.86 -16.82 -7.41
CA MET A 112 4.87 -17.17 -8.43
C MET A 112 5.22 -16.55 -9.79
N SER A 113 5.01 -17.34 -10.84
CA SER A 113 5.01 -16.87 -12.23
C SER A 113 3.89 -15.85 -12.48
N PRO A 114 3.98 -15.04 -13.56
CA PRO A 114 2.92 -14.10 -13.90
C PRO A 114 1.54 -14.75 -14.05
N LYS A 115 1.48 -15.97 -14.60
CA LYS A 115 0.24 -16.72 -14.79
C LYS A 115 -0.37 -17.15 -13.44
N GLU A 116 0.45 -17.62 -12.51
CA GLU A 116 0.00 -18.01 -11.17
C GLU A 116 -0.48 -16.79 -10.37
N ARG A 117 0.23 -15.65 -10.48
CA ARG A 117 -0.22 -14.39 -9.87
C ARG A 117 -1.55 -13.92 -10.46
N ALA A 118 -1.74 -14.00 -11.76
CA ALA A 118 -3.01 -13.65 -12.40
C ALA A 118 -4.16 -14.56 -11.92
N ALA A 119 -3.93 -15.87 -11.82
CA ALA A 119 -4.90 -16.82 -11.29
C ALA A 119 -5.25 -16.55 -9.81
N LEU A 120 -4.25 -16.24 -8.98
CA LEU A 120 -4.45 -15.83 -7.59
C LEU A 120 -5.30 -14.57 -7.50
N LEU A 121 -5.01 -13.55 -8.29
CA LEU A 121 -5.78 -12.30 -8.30
C LEU A 121 -7.22 -12.54 -8.77
N THR A 122 -7.43 -13.35 -9.80
CA THR A 122 -8.78 -13.74 -10.24
C THR A 122 -9.57 -14.45 -9.15
N PHE A 123 -8.93 -15.34 -8.39
CA PHE A 123 -9.57 -15.99 -7.25
C PHE A 123 -9.95 -14.99 -6.15
N LEU A 124 -9.03 -14.09 -5.78
CA LEU A 124 -9.26 -13.10 -4.71
C LEU A 124 -10.34 -12.07 -5.09
N ASP A 125 -10.44 -11.70 -6.37
CA ASP A 125 -11.50 -10.81 -6.88
C ASP A 125 -12.89 -11.47 -6.89
N SER A 126 -12.97 -12.79 -6.69
CA SER A 126 -14.25 -13.55 -6.71
C SER A 126 -14.86 -13.82 -5.33
N LEU A 127 -14.19 -13.39 -4.25
CA LEU A 127 -14.63 -13.54 -2.86
C LEU A 127 -15.54 -12.40 -2.43
#